data_AF-A0A0D6KK18-F1
#
_entry.id   AF-A0A0D6KK18-F1
#
_cell.length_a   1.000
_cell.length_b   1.000
_cell.length_c   1.000
_cell.angle_alpha   90.00
_cell.angle_beta   90.00
_cell.angle_gamma   90.00
#
_symmetry.space_group_name_H-M   'P 1'
#
loop_
_entity.id
_entity.type
_entity.pdbx_description
1 polymer ?
#
loop_
_entity_poly.entity_id
_entity_poly.type
_entity_poly.pdbx_seq_one_letter_code
_entity_poly.pdbx_strand_id
1 'polypeptide(L)'
;MKVFDNTTKRIFLASWVSINPAEANNTDVTQLHSAAAKSKFDILQPLRQTVDKIQVRDRKLAHRLCQIIPSQCPFERDVKLFGKTLFHIPPMCKLNPLYEEVVSLRFRALCYLADECGEDVSQYC
;
A
#
# COMPACT_ATOMS: atom_id res chain seq x y z
N MET A 1 14.59 28.03 -52.37
CA MET A 1 15.17 28.09 -51.02
C MET A 1 15.51 26.66 -50.61
N LYS A 2 16.79 26.35 -50.40
CA LYS A 2 17.30 25.00 -50.08
C LYS A 2 17.05 24.71 -48.60
N VAL A 3 16.27 23.68 -48.30
CA VAL A 3 16.11 23.19 -46.93
C VAL A 3 17.25 22.20 -46.68
N PHE A 4 18.08 22.50 -45.68
CA PHE A 4 19.27 21.76 -45.31
C PHE A 4 18.92 20.42 -44.64
N ASP A 5 19.59 19.36 -45.09
CA ASP A 5 19.65 18.07 -44.42
C ASP A 5 20.29 18.22 -43.04
N ASN A 6 19.57 17.84 -41.97
CA ASN A 6 20.20 17.58 -40.67
C ASN A 6 19.99 16.13 -40.24
N THR A 7 20.99 15.32 -40.59
CA THR A 7 21.16 13.96 -40.08
C THR A 7 21.39 14.02 -38.57
N THR A 8 20.34 13.78 -37.78
CA THR A 8 20.53 13.35 -36.39
C THR A 8 20.19 11.87 -36.30
N LYS A 9 21.25 11.06 -36.28
CA LYS A 9 21.18 9.62 -36.00
C LYS A 9 20.50 9.41 -34.65
N ARG A 10 19.22 9.06 -34.66
CA ARG A 10 18.53 8.57 -33.46
C ARG A 10 19.04 7.16 -33.18
N ILE A 11 19.93 7.05 -32.20
CA ILE A 11 20.28 5.76 -31.60
C ILE A 11 19.04 5.32 -30.82
N PHE A 12 18.21 4.49 -31.45
CA PHE A 12 17.14 3.80 -30.75
C PHE A 12 17.75 2.57 -30.09
N LEU A 13 17.80 2.55 -28.76
CA LEU A 13 18.00 1.32 -28.01
C LEU A 13 16.73 0.49 -28.17
N ALA A 14 16.71 -0.40 -29.17
CA ALA A 14 15.68 -1.39 -29.32
C ALA A 14 15.66 -2.24 -28.04
N SER A 15 14.53 -2.17 -27.33
CA SER A 15 14.19 -3.04 -26.22
C SER A 15 14.52 -4.48 -26.57
N TRP A 16 15.16 -5.19 -25.65
CA TRP A 16 15.38 -6.62 -25.74
C TRP A 16 14.03 -7.33 -25.66
N VAL A 17 13.37 -7.48 -26.81
CA VAL A 17 12.24 -8.39 -26.96
C VAL A 17 12.83 -9.71 -27.44
N SER A 18 12.87 -10.70 -26.55
CA SER A 18 13.06 -12.09 -26.94
C SER A 18 11.84 -12.53 -27.74
N ILE A 19 11.97 -12.60 -29.06
CA ILE A 19 11.00 -13.23 -29.94
C ILE A 19 11.23 -14.74 -29.81
N ASN A 20 10.41 -15.41 -29.01
CA ASN A 20 10.30 -16.87 -29.09
C ASN A 20 9.31 -17.20 -30.21
N PRO A 21 9.69 -17.97 -31.24
CA PRO A 21 8.72 -18.53 -32.17
C PRO A 21 7.94 -19.62 -31.43
N ALA A 22 6.71 -19.31 -31.01
CA ALA A 22 5.80 -20.32 -30.50
C ALA A 22 4.87 -20.76 -31.63
N GLU A 23 5.16 -21.96 -32.13
CA GLU A 23 4.29 -22.75 -32.98
C GLU A 23 2.89 -22.84 -32.37
N ALA A 24 1.88 -22.68 -33.23
CA ALA A 24 0.48 -22.74 -32.86
C ALA A 24 0.12 -24.13 -32.33
N ASN A 25 -0.27 -24.22 -31.06
CA ASN A 25 -1.18 -25.25 -30.58
C ASN A 25 -2.03 -24.69 -29.43
N ASN A 26 -3.35 -24.69 -29.68
CA ASN A 26 -4.40 -24.32 -28.75
C ASN A 26 -4.31 -25.15 -27.46
N THR A 27 -4.32 -24.51 -26.29
CA THR A 27 -5.07 -24.90 -25.06
C THR A 27 -4.63 -24.05 -23.86
N ASP A 28 -5.62 -23.60 -23.09
CA ASP A 28 -5.57 -23.00 -21.74
C ASP A 28 -4.85 -21.67 -21.47
N VAL A 29 -5.64 -20.59 -21.42
CA VAL A 29 -5.26 -19.28 -20.87
C VAL A 29 -5.53 -19.26 -19.36
N THR A 30 -4.70 -19.95 -18.56
CA THR A 30 -4.68 -19.70 -17.11
C THR A 30 -3.32 -19.96 -16.46
N GLN A 31 -2.25 -19.27 -16.86
CA GLN A 31 -1.11 -19.08 -15.97
C GLN A 31 -0.12 -18.03 -16.47
N LEU A 32 0.71 -17.57 -15.53
CA LEU A 32 1.88 -16.71 -15.67
C LEU A 32 1.50 -15.22 -15.58
N HIS A 33 1.94 -14.42 -14.62
CA HIS A 33 3.20 -14.41 -13.89
C HIS A 33 3.00 -13.73 -12.52
N SER A 34 3.41 -14.36 -11.42
CA SER A 34 4.01 -13.58 -10.33
C SER A 34 5.41 -14.13 -10.11
N ALA A 35 6.38 -13.27 -10.36
CA ALA A 35 7.79 -13.57 -10.29
C ALA A 35 8.12 -14.19 -8.92
N ALA A 36 8.87 -15.29 -8.97
CA ALA A 36 9.53 -15.94 -7.85
C ALA A 36 9.55 -15.10 -6.56
N ALA A 37 8.59 -15.38 -5.67
CA ALA A 37 8.64 -14.86 -4.32
C ALA A 37 9.90 -15.44 -3.69
N LYS A 38 10.97 -14.63 -3.65
CA LYS A 38 12.08 -14.86 -2.73
C LYS A 38 11.41 -15.01 -1.37
N SER A 39 11.38 -16.23 -0.84
CA SER A 39 10.97 -16.52 0.53
C SER A 39 11.99 -15.83 1.44
N LYS A 40 11.78 -14.52 1.65
CA LYS A 40 12.33 -13.84 2.79
C LYS A 40 11.60 -14.50 3.94
N PHE A 41 12.35 -15.18 4.80
CA PHE A 41 11.84 -15.59 6.10
C PHE A 41 11.33 -14.32 6.80
N ASP A 42 10.04 -14.04 6.66
CA ASP A 42 9.40 -12.90 7.27
C ASP A 42 9.06 -13.32 8.70
N ILE A 43 10.00 -13.05 9.61
CA ILE A 43 9.90 -13.35 11.04
C ILE A 43 8.60 -12.77 11.61
N LEU A 44 8.07 -11.69 11.02
CA LEU A 44 6.85 -11.02 11.46
C LEU A 44 5.60 -11.56 10.78
N GLN A 45 5.70 -12.45 9.79
CA GLN A 45 4.56 -13.07 9.13
C GLN A 45 3.54 -13.71 10.08
N PRO A 46 3.93 -14.52 11.08
CA PRO A 46 2.94 -15.06 12.03
C PRO A 46 2.24 -13.95 12.80
N LEU A 47 2.95 -12.88 13.15
CA LEU A 47 2.41 -11.74 13.88
C LEU A 47 1.40 -10.95 13.02
N ARG A 48 1.74 -10.68 11.75
CA ARG A 48 0.82 -10.10 10.76
C ARG A 48 -0.48 -10.90 10.68
N GLN A 49 -0.35 -12.21 10.49
CA GLN A 49 -1.50 -13.11 10.41
C GLN A 49 -2.32 -13.13 11.70
N THR A 50 -1.69 -13.04 12.88
CA THR A 50 -2.45 -12.94 14.13
C THR A 50 -3.23 -11.63 14.22
N VAL A 51 -2.66 -10.48 13.82
CA VAL A 51 -3.37 -9.20 13.81
C VAL A 51 -4.54 -9.22 12.82
N ASP A 52 -4.33 -9.80 11.64
CA ASP A 52 -5.37 -9.94 10.63
C ASP A 52 -6.53 -10.85 11.05
N LYS A 53 -6.25 -11.87 11.86
CA LYS A 53 -7.26 -12.79 12.39
C LYS A 53 -8.07 -12.19 13.55
N ILE A 54 -7.68 -11.04 14.10
CA ILE A 54 -8.46 -10.38 15.16
C ILE A 54 -9.80 -9.93 14.58
N GLN A 55 -10.86 -10.61 15.01
CA GLN A 55 -12.23 -10.23 14.70
C GLN A 55 -12.74 -9.26 15.76
N VAL A 56 -13.24 -8.11 15.32
CA VAL A 56 -13.85 -7.12 16.20
C VAL A 56 -15.32 -7.49 16.37
N ARG A 57 -15.69 -8.01 17.55
CA ARG A 57 -17.06 -8.41 17.89
C ARG A 57 -17.58 -7.80 19.19
N ASP A 58 -16.75 -6.98 19.84
CA ASP A 58 -17.08 -6.31 21.08
C ASP A 58 -16.99 -4.81 20.86
N ARG A 59 -18.08 -4.11 21.18
CA ARG A 59 -18.21 -2.66 21.11
C ARG A 59 -17.13 -1.94 21.92
N LYS A 60 -16.82 -2.43 23.13
CA LYS A 60 -15.79 -1.80 23.98
C LYS A 60 -14.40 -1.93 23.36
N LEU A 61 -14.10 -3.10 22.79
CA LEU A 61 -12.87 -3.34 22.04
C LEU A 61 -12.79 -2.40 20.83
N ALA A 62 -13.87 -2.30 20.05
CA ALA A 62 -13.92 -1.47 18.85
C ALA A 62 -13.63 0.00 19.14
N HIS A 63 -14.25 0.59 20.17
CA HIS A 63 -13.94 1.95 20.61
C HIS A 63 -12.47 2.10 21.03
N ARG A 64 -11.93 1.14 21.79
CA ARG A 64 -10.52 1.18 22.22
C ARG A 64 -9.56 1.14 21.02
N LEU A 65 -9.81 0.29 20.03
CA LEU A 65 -9.01 0.28 18.80
C LEU A 65 -9.10 1.62 18.07
N CYS A 66 -10.31 2.20 18.00
CA CYS A 66 -10.54 3.49 17.38
C CYS A 66 -9.89 4.67 18.15
N GLN A 67 -9.57 4.49 19.43
CA GLN A 67 -8.87 5.50 20.23
C GLN A 67 -7.34 5.31 20.22
N ILE A 68 -6.88 4.06 20.23
CA ILE A 68 -5.45 3.72 20.35
C ILE A 68 -4.73 3.89 19.00
N ILE A 69 -5.36 3.49 17.89
CA ILE A 69 -4.74 3.53 16.57
C ILE A 69 -5.09 4.86 15.94
N PRO A 70 -4.16 5.79 15.68
CA PRO A 70 -4.51 7.09 15.10
C PRO A 70 -5.04 6.97 13.66
N SER A 71 -5.92 7.91 13.25
CA SER A 71 -6.39 8.03 11.85
C SER A 71 -5.31 8.63 10.93
N GLN A 72 -4.42 9.43 11.50
CA GLN A 72 -3.30 10.07 10.80
C GLN A 72 -2.00 9.31 11.03
N CYS A 73 -1.12 9.34 10.03
CA CYS A 73 0.19 8.71 10.14
C CYS A 73 1.07 9.51 11.12
N PRO A 74 1.55 8.91 12.23
CA PRO A 74 2.28 9.66 13.27
C PRO A 74 3.66 10.18 12.79
N PHE A 75 4.15 9.65 11.66
CA PHE A 75 5.41 10.06 11.08
C PHE A 75 5.27 11.27 10.15
N GLU A 76 4.07 11.52 9.61
CA GLU A 76 3.81 12.69 8.79
C GLU A 76 3.57 13.88 9.69
N ARG A 77 4.44 14.89 9.60
CA ARG A 77 4.30 16.11 10.41
C ARG A 77 5.04 17.28 9.80
N ASP A 78 4.47 18.45 9.98
CA ASP A 78 5.11 19.72 9.64
C ASP A 78 5.91 20.26 10.83
N VAL A 79 7.16 20.63 10.58
CA VAL A 79 7.95 21.37 11.57
C VAL A 79 7.80 22.85 11.30
N LYS A 80 7.11 23.58 12.19
CA LYS A 80 6.83 25.02 12.06
C LYS A 80 7.68 25.83 13.03
N LEU A 81 8.27 26.92 12.55
CA LEU A 81 9.00 27.92 13.35
C LEU A 81 8.45 29.31 13.02
N PHE A 82 8.11 30.10 14.04
CA PHE A 82 7.51 31.45 13.88
C PHE A 82 6.29 31.48 12.93
N GLY A 83 5.46 30.43 12.96
CA GLY A 83 4.27 30.32 12.11
C GLY A 83 4.56 29.93 10.65
N LYS A 84 5.82 29.71 10.27
CA LYS A 84 6.21 29.25 8.93
C LYS A 84 6.66 27.80 8.97
N THR A 85 6.22 26.98 8.01
CA THR A 85 6.70 25.60 7.88
C THR A 85 8.15 25.61 7.41
N LEU A 86 9.04 25.04 8.22
CA LEU A 86 10.46 24.92 7.91
C LEU A 86 10.70 23.77 6.94
N PHE A 87 10.12 22.60 7.22
CA PHE A 87 10.08 21.44 6.33
C PHE A 87 8.93 20.50 6.71
N HIS A 88 8.50 19.70 5.74
CA HIS A 88 7.45 18.68 5.86
C HIS A 88 8.10 17.29 5.89
N ILE A 89 7.76 16.49 6.90
CA ILE A 89 8.18 15.09 6.97
C ILE A 89 7.12 14.26 6.23
N PRO A 90 7.48 13.57 5.13
CA PRO A 90 6.50 12.82 4.34
C PRO A 90 5.95 11.62 5.12
N PRO A 91 4.79 11.07 4.69
CA PRO A 91 4.23 9.86 5.27
C PRO A 91 5.16 8.65 5.06
N MET A 92 5.85 8.26 6.12
CA MET A 92 6.74 7.10 6.15
C MET A 92 6.07 5.86 6.75
N CYS A 93 4.78 5.70 6.49
CA CYS A 93 3.93 4.73 7.17
C CYS A 93 4.30 3.27 6.85
N LYS A 94 5.02 3.03 5.74
CA LYS A 94 5.56 1.72 5.35
C LYS A 94 6.85 1.31 6.07
N LEU A 95 7.45 2.17 6.91
CA LEU A 95 8.62 1.79 7.71
C LEU A 95 8.27 0.74 8.77
N ASN A 96 7.07 0.83 9.35
CA ASN A 96 6.61 -0.17 10.32
C ASN A 96 6.09 -1.41 9.56
N PRO A 97 6.70 -2.58 9.75
CA PRO A 97 6.30 -3.79 9.05
C PRO A 97 4.82 -4.18 9.27
N LEU A 98 4.20 -3.78 10.40
CA LEU A 98 2.82 -4.13 10.76
C LEU A 98 1.81 -3.00 10.51
N TYR A 99 2.20 -1.93 9.81
CA TYR A 99 1.35 -0.75 9.67
C TYR A 99 0.01 -1.07 8.99
N GLU A 100 0.06 -1.79 7.88
CA GLU A 100 -1.13 -2.10 7.07
C GLU A 100 -2.12 -2.97 7.86
N GLU A 101 -1.63 -3.95 8.61
CA GLU A 101 -2.45 -4.85 9.43
C GLU A 101 -3.12 -4.08 10.59
N VAL A 102 -2.41 -3.13 11.21
CA VAL A 102 -2.96 -2.30 12.31
C VAL A 102 -4.00 -1.30 11.78
N VAL A 103 -3.73 -0.63 10.66
CA VAL A 103 -4.71 0.28 10.03
C VAL A 103 -5.94 -0.49 9.56
N SER A 104 -5.75 -1.69 9.00
CA SER A 104 -6.84 -2.59 8.63
C SER A 104 -7.68 -3.00 9.84
N LEU A 105 -7.04 -3.28 10.99
CA LEU A 105 -7.75 -3.57 12.23
C LEU A 105 -8.59 -2.37 12.72
N ARG A 106 -8.06 -1.15 12.63
CA ARG A 106 -8.83 0.07 12.92
C ARG A 106 -10.04 0.19 12.00
N PHE A 107 -9.84 0.00 10.70
CA PHE A 107 -10.93 0.08 9.72
C PHE A 107 -12.03 -0.95 10.04
N ARG A 108 -11.67 -2.20 10.33
CA ARG A 108 -12.64 -3.23 10.77
C ARG A 108 -13.40 -2.81 12.03
N ALA A 109 -12.73 -2.16 12.99
CA ALA A 109 -13.37 -1.65 14.20
C ALA A 109 -14.38 -0.53 13.91
N LEU A 110 -14.05 0.39 13.00
CA LEU A 110 -14.96 1.46 12.57
C LEU A 110 -16.19 0.89 11.84
N CYS A 111 -15.99 -0.05 10.90
CA CYS A 111 -17.10 -0.72 10.22
C CYS A 111 -18.00 -1.47 11.21
N TYR A 112 -17.43 -2.17 12.19
CA TYR A 112 -18.22 -2.84 13.23
C TYR A 112 -19.10 -1.86 14.02
N LEU A 113 -18.57 -0.68 14.40
CA LEU A 113 -19.34 0.33 15.12
C LEU A 113 -20.43 0.97 14.24
N ALA A 114 -20.13 1.25 12.97
CA ALA A 114 -21.06 1.88 12.05
C ALA A 114 -22.15 0.91 11.54
N ASP A 115 -21.75 -0.25 11.04
CA ASP A 115 -22.62 -1.18 10.32
C ASP A 115 -23.35 -2.15 11.26
N GLU A 116 -22.66 -2.70 12.27
CA GLU A 116 -23.28 -3.67 13.20
C GLU A 116 -23.90 -3.01 14.43
N CYS A 117 -23.24 -2.00 15.01
CA CYS A 117 -23.76 -1.31 16.20
C CYS A 117 -24.65 -0.09 15.88
N GLY A 118 -24.59 0.44 14.65
CA GLY A 118 -25.38 1.60 14.22
C GLY A 118 -24.98 2.92 14.89
N GLU A 119 -23.71 3.08 15.28
CA GLU A 119 -23.20 4.26 15.98
C GLU A 119 -22.61 5.32 15.06
N ASP A 120 -22.65 6.57 15.49
CA ASP A 120 -21.92 7.64 14.81
C ASP A 120 -20.42 7.56 15.10
N VAL A 121 -19.66 7.20 14.06
CA VAL A 121 -18.21 7.05 14.08
C VAL A 121 -17.45 8.33 13.69
N SER A 122 -18.15 9.43 13.41
CA SER A 122 -17.55 10.72 12.99
C SER A 122 -16.54 11.26 14.01
N GLN A 123 -16.71 10.91 15.29
CA GLN A 123 -15.78 11.24 16.37
C GLN A 123 -14.37 10.64 16.20
N TYR A 124 -14.20 9.66 15.30
CA TYR A 124 -12.94 8.95 15.06
C TYR A 124 -12.27 9.32 13.72
N CYS A 125 -12.83 10.25 12.96
CA CYS A 125 -12.32 10.67 11.65
C CYS A 125 -11.38 11.87 11.77
#